data_AF-H2XWL5-F1
#
_entry.id   AF-H2XWL5-F1
#
_cell.length_a   1.000
_cell.length_b   1.000
_cell.length_c   1.000
_cell.angle_alpha   90.00
_cell.angle_beta   90.00
_cell.angle_gamma   90.00
#
_symmetry.space_group_name_H-M   'P 1'
#
loop_
_entity.id
_entity.type
_entity.pdbx_description
1 polymer ?
#
loop_
_entity_poly.entity_id
_entity_poly.type
_entity_poly.pdbx_seq_one_letter_code
_entity_poly.pdbx_strand_id
1 'polypeptide(L)'
;MRIVMMDTTIQCGIDSEGVPINATVAEEQWAWVEQQLKDGQDFDYLVVVGHFPVLAAGNTGPTNECLFNRLQPMLEEYEVSAYIAGHEHNLQHLQDSRENSNVEYFVVGCSNFVSPRFPNADAPQFNTNFAWAEMTDLGGCYGRVEVTSTSMKMVFVQGRDGADIYSYDVPPRPKQ
;
A
#
# COMPACT_ATOMS: atom_id res chain seq x y z
N MET A 1 7.95 3.58 -15.22
CA MET A 1 7.60 3.21 -13.84
C MET A 1 8.86 2.90 -13.05
N ARG A 2 8.93 3.32 -11.78
CA ARG A 2 9.92 2.88 -10.79
C ARG A 2 9.21 2.23 -9.60
N ILE A 3 9.77 1.13 -9.09
CA ILE A 3 9.29 0.46 -7.88
C ILE A 3 10.37 0.54 -6.80
N VAL A 4 10.00 1.00 -5.62
CA VAL A 4 10.85 1.04 -4.42
C VAL A 4 10.30 0.03 -3.43
N MET A 5 11.05 -1.05 -3.20
CA MET A 5 10.70 -2.06 -2.20
C MET A 5 11.41 -1.75 -0.89
N MET A 6 10.68 -1.71 0.22
CA MET A 6 11.17 -1.37 1.55
C MET A 6 10.79 -2.44 2.56
N ASP A 7 11.57 -2.55 3.64
CA ASP A 7 11.29 -3.49 4.73
C ASP A 7 10.73 -2.72 5.92
N THR A 8 9.39 -2.69 5.98
CA THR A 8 8.67 -2.01 7.05
C THR A 8 8.96 -2.62 8.43
N THR A 9 9.47 -3.86 8.52
CA THR A 9 9.82 -4.47 9.80
C THR A 9 11.16 -3.98 10.35
N ILE A 10 12.11 -3.66 9.45
CA ILE A 10 13.36 -2.97 9.84
C ILE A 10 13.04 -1.59 10.39
N GLN A 11 12.12 -0.88 9.75
CA GLN A 11 11.79 0.50 10.07
C GLN A 11 10.87 0.70 11.26
N CYS A 12 9.89 -0.18 11.43
CA CYS A 12 8.82 -0.02 12.42
C CYS A 12 8.73 -1.17 13.43
N GLY A 13 9.65 -2.14 13.38
CA GLY A 13 9.61 -3.31 14.26
C GLY A 13 8.72 -4.42 13.72
N ILE A 14 8.73 -5.56 14.41
CA ILE A 14 7.96 -6.76 14.02
C ILE A 14 6.53 -6.71 14.57
N ASP A 15 6.33 -5.95 15.64
CA ASP A 15 5.04 -5.79 16.31
C ASP A 15 4.38 -4.45 15.97
N SER A 16 3.18 -4.26 16.50
CA SER A 16 2.40 -3.04 16.33
C SER A 16 2.88 -1.88 17.21
N GLU A 17 3.98 -2.01 17.95
CA GLU A 17 4.49 -0.93 18.81
C GLU A 17 5.21 0.15 18.00
N GLY A 18 5.58 -0.12 16.75
CA GLY A 18 6.18 0.87 15.86
C GLY A 18 7.64 1.18 16.20
N VAL A 19 8.30 0.32 16.98
CA VAL A 19 9.68 0.53 17.45
C VAL A 19 10.64 -0.37 16.67
N PRO A 20 11.61 0.20 15.92
CA PRO A 20 12.57 -0.60 15.18
C PRO A 20 13.49 -1.38 16.13
N ILE A 21 13.83 -2.62 15.74
CA ILE A 21 14.80 -3.45 16.47
C ILE A 21 16.18 -2.78 16.51
N ASN A 22 16.55 -2.12 15.42
CA ASN A 22 17.79 -1.36 15.32
C ASN A 22 17.51 0.00 14.69
N ALA A 23 17.50 1.05 15.52
CA ALA A 23 17.21 2.41 15.10
C ALA A 23 18.19 2.95 14.04
N THR A 24 19.47 2.58 14.09
CA THR A 24 20.45 3.02 13.08
C THR A 24 20.12 2.44 11.71
N VAL A 25 19.85 1.14 11.63
CA VAL A 25 19.50 0.48 10.36
C VAL A 25 18.14 0.99 9.85
N ALA A 26 17.20 1.26 10.75
CA ALA A 26 15.92 1.88 10.39
C ALA A 26 16.12 3.25 9.74
N GLU A 27 16.92 4.13 10.35
CA GLU A 27 17.23 5.45 9.79
C GLU A 27 18.02 5.39 8.49
N GLU A 28 18.94 4.43 8.33
CA GLU A 28 19.63 4.19 7.06
C GLU A 28 18.64 3.82 5.95
N GLN A 29 17.66 2.95 6.23
CA GLN A 29 16.63 2.60 5.26
C GLN A 29 15.68 3.76 5.00
N TRP A 30 15.32 4.56 6.00
CA TRP A 30 14.52 5.77 5.80
C TRP A 30 15.18 6.76 4.84
N ALA A 31 16.45 7.07 5.08
CA ALA A 31 17.23 7.94 4.20
C ALA A 31 17.37 7.34 2.78
N TRP A 32 17.57 6.03 2.68
CA TRP A 32 17.63 5.33 1.40
C TRP A 32 16.30 5.43 0.63
N VAL A 33 15.16 5.16 1.29
CA VAL A 33 13.82 5.27 0.67
C VAL A 33 13.62 6.69 0.14
N GLU A 34 13.85 7.71 0.96
CA GLU A 34 13.70 9.10 0.55
C GLU A 34 14.57 9.43 -0.67
N GLN A 35 15.83 8.97 -0.69
CA GLN A 35 16.70 9.14 -1.84
C GLN A 35 16.17 8.44 -3.11
N GLN A 36 15.60 7.23 -2.99
CA GLN A 36 14.99 6.55 -4.14
C GLN A 36 13.77 7.30 -4.69
N LEU A 37 13.00 7.97 -3.83
CA LEU A 37 11.87 8.80 -4.24
C LEU A 37 12.34 10.08 -4.95
N LYS A 38 13.39 10.74 -4.43
CA LYS A 38 14.05 11.88 -5.08
C LYS A 38 14.60 11.52 -6.46
N ASP A 39 15.31 10.40 -6.57
CA ASP A 39 15.87 9.92 -7.84
C ASP A 39 14.78 9.39 -8.79
N GLY A 40 13.56 9.21 -8.28
CA GLY A 40 12.43 8.65 -9.01
C GLY A 40 11.57 9.69 -9.72
N GLN A 41 11.84 10.99 -9.59
CA GLN A 41 10.93 12.05 -10.06
C GLN A 41 10.68 12.07 -11.57
N ASP A 42 11.60 11.56 -12.40
CA ASP A 42 11.45 11.53 -13.86
C ASP A 42 10.50 10.44 -14.40
N PHE A 43 9.99 9.55 -13.55
CA PHE A 43 9.10 8.46 -13.97
C PHE A 43 7.61 8.85 -13.91
N ASP A 44 6.82 8.52 -14.93
CA ASP A 44 5.35 8.79 -14.90
C ASP A 44 4.62 8.07 -13.75
N TYR A 45 5.21 6.97 -13.25
CA TYR A 45 4.69 6.17 -12.15
C TYR A 45 5.78 5.83 -11.16
N LEU A 46 5.52 6.11 -9.87
CA LEU A 46 6.38 5.75 -8.76
C LEU A 46 5.56 4.91 -7.77
N VAL A 47 6.02 3.70 -7.50
CA VAL A 47 5.32 2.74 -6.63
C VAL A 47 6.22 2.36 -5.47
N VAL A 48 5.66 2.39 -4.27
CA VAL A 48 6.36 1.93 -3.05
C VAL A 48 5.69 0.67 -2.55
N VAL A 49 6.48 -0.33 -2.15
CA VAL A 49 5.97 -1.63 -1.69
C VAL A 49 6.59 -1.99 -0.35
N GLY A 50 5.75 -2.34 0.63
CA GLY A 50 6.15 -2.75 1.97
C GLY A 50 5.29 -3.88 2.52
N HIS A 51 5.60 -4.42 3.71
CA HIS A 51 4.77 -5.45 4.33
C HIS A 51 3.55 -4.83 5.02
N PHE A 52 3.77 -3.86 5.92
CA PHE A 52 2.71 -3.24 6.71
C PHE A 52 1.97 -2.14 5.94
N PRO A 53 0.63 -2.08 6.02
CA PRO A 53 -0.13 -0.97 5.44
C PRO A 53 0.11 0.34 6.20
N VAL A 54 0.13 1.46 5.47
CA VAL A 54 0.03 2.81 6.08
C VAL A 54 -1.39 3.03 6.60
N LEU A 55 -2.38 2.72 5.73
CA LEU A 55 -3.81 2.82 5.97
C LEU A 55 -4.43 1.42 5.84
N ALA A 56 -5.33 1.06 6.74
CA ALA A 56 -6.00 -0.24 6.70
C ALA A 56 -7.43 -0.19 7.25
N ALA A 57 -8.38 -0.75 6.52
CA ALA A 57 -9.74 -1.00 7.00
C ALA A 57 -9.82 -2.23 7.93
N GLY A 58 -8.76 -3.04 8.00
CA GLY A 58 -8.68 -4.32 8.71
C GLY A 58 -8.55 -4.22 10.24
N ASN A 59 -7.95 -5.23 10.88
CA ASN A 59 -7.88 -5.32 12.35
C ASN A 59 -6.70 -4.56 12.97
N THR A 60 -5.67 -4.21 12.20
CA THR A 60 -4.44 -3.59 12.72
C THR A 60 -4.60 -2.14 13.16
N GLY A 61 -5.80 -1.57 12.97
CA GLY A 61 -6.10 -0.17 13.17
C GLY A 61 -6.15 0.60 11.85
N PRO A 62 -6.77 1.80 11.84
CA PRO A 62 -6.92 2.61 10.63
C PRO A 62 -5.57 3.11 10.08
N THR A 63 -4.58 3.32 10.96
CA THR A 63 -3.25 3.82 10.62
C THR A 63 -2.18 2.99 11.32
N ASN A 64 -1.06 2.73 10.64
CA ASN A 64 0.18 2.32 11.30
C ASN A 64 0.94 3.58 11.72
N GLU A 65 1.01 3.89 13.01
CA GLU A 65 1.58 5.17 13.50
C GLU A 65 3.02 5.43 13.02
N CYS A 66 3.88 4.41 12.98
CA CYS A 66 5.27 4.58 12.49
C CYS A 66 5.28 4.98 11.01
N LEU A 67 4.55 4.25 10.16
CA LEU A 67 4.48 4.55 8.73
C LEU A 67 3.68 5.82 8.44
N PHE A 68 2.61 6.08 9.17
CA PHE A 68 1.77 7.26 9.02
C PHE A 68 2.51 8.55 9.38
N ASN A 69 3.41 8.51 10.36
CA ASN A 69 4.20 9.68 10.74
C ASN A 69 5.48 9.86 9.90
N ARG A 70 6.04 8.79 9.31
CA ARG A 70 7.32 8.83 8.58
C ARG A 70 7.18 8.62 7.08
N LEU A 71 6.53 7.54 6.65
CA LEU A 71 6.40 7.16 5.24
C LEU A 71 5.36 8.01 4.53
N GLN A 72 4.16 8.14 5.12
CA GLN A 72 3.03 8.83 4.52
C GLN A 72 3.41 10.26 4.05
N PRO A 73 4.10 11.12 4.83
CA PRO A 73 4.50 12.44 4.33
C PRO A 73 5.43 12.39 3.12
N MET A 74 6.36 11.43 3.08
CA MET A 74 7.24 11.24 1.92
C MET A 74 6.46 10.78 0.68
N LEU A 75 5.46 9.90 0.85
CA LEU A 75 4.63 9.46 -0.27
C LEU A 75 3.92 10.66 -0.94
N GLU A 76 3.43 11.61 -0.15
CA GLU A 76 2.79 12.83 -0.66
C GLU A 76 3.80 13.79 -1.27
N GLU A 77 4.91 14.07 -0.57
CA GLU A 77 5.93 15.02 -1.00
C GLU A 77 6.50 14.65 -2.38
N TYR A 78 6.70 13.36 -2.63
CA TYR A 78 7.26 12.83 -3.88
C TYR A 78 6.18 12.35 -4.87
N GLU A 79 4.90 12.66 -4.60
CA GLU A 79 3.72 12.35 -5.41
C GLU A 79 3.65 10.87 -5.81
N VAL A 80 3.96 9.96 -4.89
CA VAL A 80 3.97 8.51 -5.15
C VAL A 80 2.62 8.07 -5.71
N SER A 81 2.62 7.36 -6.84
CA SER A 81 1.40 6.92 -7.52
C SER A 81 0.62 5.90 -6.69
N ALA A 82 1.32 4.96 -6.06
CA ALA A 82 0.69 3.94 -5.23
C ALA A 82 1.63 3.41 -4.14
N TYR A 83 1.05 3.12 -2.97
CA TYR A 83 1.65 2.29 -1.94
C TYR A 83 0.96 0.93 -1.90
N ILE A 84 1.72 -0.15 -2.04
CA ILE A 84 1.22 -1.53 -2.00
C ILE A 84 1.75 -2.22 -0.76
N ALA A 85 0.82 -2.76 0.03
CA ALA A 85 1.13 -3.52 1.24
C ALA A 85 0.41 -4.87 1.29
N GLY A 86 0.78 -5.69 2.25
CA GLY A 86 0.06 -6.91 2.63
C GLY A 86 -0.35 -6.82 4.09
N HIS A 87 0.11 -7.80 4.89
CA HIS A 87 -0.12 -7.95 6.32
C HIS A 87 -1.58 -8.23 6.73
N GLU A 88 -2.52 -7.40 6.28
CA GLU A 88 -3.94 -7.65 6.41
C GLU A 88 -4.37 -8.73 5.41
N HIS A 89 -5.04 -9.76 5.91
CA HIS A 89 -5.38 -10.96 5.15
C HIS A 89 -6.63 -10.76 4.26
N ASN A 90 -6.65 -9.70 3.45
CA ASN A 90 -7.77 -9.30 2.59
C ASN A 90 -7.27 -8.41 1.43
N LEU A 91 -8.21 -7.93 0.62
CA LEU A 91 -7.96 -6.93 -0.43
C LEU A 91 -8.60 -5.60 -0.06
N GLN A 92 -7.87 -4.50 -0.24
CA GLN A 92 -8.38 -3.15 0.02
C GLN A 92 -7.82 -2.17 -0.99
N HIS A 93 -8.65 -1.24 -1.44
CA HIS A 93 -8.22 -0.01 -2.10
C HIS A 93 -8.72 1.16 -1.27
N LEU A 94 -7.78 1.93 -0.73
CA LEU A 94 -8.02 3.07 0.14
C LEU A 94 -7.37 4.32 -0.46
N GLN A 95 -7.93 5.48 -0.15
CA GLN A 95 -7.34 6.78 -0.46
C GLN A 95 -7.40 7.64 0.79
N ASP A 96 -6.31 8.35 1.11
CA ASP A 96 -6.30 9.26 2.26
C ASP A 96 -7.40 10.33 2.14
N SER A 97 -8.03 10.69 3.25
CA SER A 97 -9.16 11.62 3.25
C SER A 97 -8.76 13.09 3.06
N ARG A 98 -7.46 13.42 3.12
CA ARG A 98 -6.96 14.77 2.84
C ARG A 98 -7.16 15.11 1.36
N GLU A 99 -7.77 16.28 1.10
CA GLU A 99 -8.16 16.72 -0.26
C GLU A 99 -7.01 16.78 -1.28
N ASN A 100 -5.76 16.85 -0.83
CA ASN A 100 -4.58 16.97 -1.69
C ASN A 100 -3.82 15.64 -1.87
N SER A 101 -4.32 14.53 -1.34
CA SER A 101 -3.65 13.23 -1.49
C SER A 101 -4.01 12.58 -2.82
N ASN A 102 -2.99 12.30 -3.62
CA ASN A 102 -3.09 11.57 -4.89
C ASN A 102 -2.50 10.15 -4.80
N VAL A 103 -2.12 9.72 -3.59
CA VAL A 103 -1.49 8.41 -3.37
C VAL A 103 -2.57 7.34 -3.23
N GLU A 104 -2.51 6.31 -4.08
CA GLU A 104 -3.41 5.17 -3.98
C GLU A 104 -2.83 4.11 -3.02
N TYR A 105 -3.62 3.67 -2.03
CA TYR A 105 -3.19 2.67 -1.06
C TYR A 105 -3.86 1.33 -1.35
N PHE A 106 -3.06 0.33 -1.72
CA PHE A 106 -3.54 -1.02 -2.00
C PHE A 106 -3.05 -2.00 -0.92
N VAL A 107 -3.97 -2.78 -0.37
CA VAL A 107 -3.67 -3.92 0.49
C VAL A 107 -3.95 -5.20 -0.27
N VAL A 108 -2.94 -6.07 -0.36
CA VAL A 108 -2.97 -7.34 -1.08
C VAL A 108 -2.35 -8.43 -0.21
N GLY A 109 -3.11 -8.94 0.76
CA GLY A 109 -2.56 -9.87 1.76
C GLY A 109 -3.30 -11.20 1.91
N CYS A 110 -4.24 -11.53 1.03
CA CYS A 110 -5.02 -12.78 1.12
C CYS A 110 -4.53 -13.97 0.26
N SER A 111 -3.24 -14.08 -0.04
CA SER A 111 -2.71 -15.20 -0.84
C SER A 111 -2.83 -16.56 -0.15
N ASN A 112 -2.82 -16.60 1.18
CA ASN A 112 -2.85 -17.85 1.96
C ASN A 112 -3.97 -17.88 3.01
N PHE A 113 -4.23 -16.75 3.67
CA PHE A 113 -5.30 -16.63 4.65
C PHE A 113 -6.25 -15.52 4.21
N VAL A 114 -7.55 -15.71 4.43
CA VAL A 114 -8.59 -14.72 4.16
C VAL A 114 -9.28 -14.35 5.47
N SER A 115 -9.35 -13.05 5.77
CA SER A 115 -9.98 -12.49 6.96
C SER A 115 -11.04 -11.45 6.54
N PRO A 116 -12.35 -11.78 6.66
CA PRO A 116 -13.45 -10.91 6.25
C PRO A 116 -13.81 -9.89 7.33
N ARG A 117 -12.79 -9.22 7.87
CA ARG A 117 -12.94 -8.25 8.96
C ARG A 117 -12.45 -6.90 8.48
N PHE A 118 -13.36 -5.95 8.43
CA PHE A 118 -13.08 -4.56 8.09
C PHE A 118 -13.64 -3.59 9.15
N PRO A 119 -13.26 -3.73 10.44
CA PRO A 119 -13.82 -2.92 11.51
C PRO A 119 -13.51 -1.42 11.37
N ASN A 120 -12.50 -1.06 10.57
CA ASN A 120 -12.06 0.32 10.35
C ASN A 120 -12.44 0.85 8.95
N ALA A 121 -13.39 0.23 8.24
CA ALA A 121 -13.77 0.64 6.88
C ALA A 121 -14.31 2.08 6.79
N ASP A 122 -14.93 2.57 7.86
CA ASP A 122 -15.51 3.93 7.95
C ASP A 122 -14.61 4.91 8.73
N ALA A 123 -13.32 4.60 8.87
CA ALA A 123 -12.39 5.43 9.61
C ALA A 123 -12.18 6.80 8.92
N PRO A 124 -12.15 7.93 9.65
CA PRO A 124 -12.11 9.27 9.04
C PRO A 124 -10.79 9.59 8.32
N GLN A 125 -9.73 8.80 8.52
CA GLN A 125 -8.41 9.00 7.91
C GLN A 125 -8.39 8.68 6.41
N PHE A 126 -9.37 7.93 5.90
CA PHE A 126 -9.37 7.49 4.50
C PHE A 126 -10.77 7.20 3.99
N ASN A 127 -10.90 7.18 2.66
CA ASN A 127 -12.04 6.63 1.96
C ASN A 127 -11.75 5.19 1.56
N THR A 128 -12.67 4.27 1.87
CA THR A 128 -12.61 2.89 1.42
C THR A 128 -13.26 2.76 0.04
N ASN A 129 -12.44 2.75 -1.02
CA ASN A 129 -12.90 2.59 -2.40
C ASN A 129 -13.28 1.14 -2.73
N PHE A 130 -12.60 0.17 -2.13
CA PHE A 130 -12.90 -1.25 -2.26
C PHE A 130 -12.40 -2.03 -1.05
N ALA A 131 -13.14 -3.06 -0.64
CA ALA A 131 -12.74 -4.03 0.37
C ALA A 131 -13.32 -5.41 0.04
N TRP A 132 -12.50 -6.46 0.07
CA TRP A 132 -12.93 -7.82 -0.26
C TRP A 132 -12.18 -8.89 0.52
N ALA A 133 -12.92 -9.92 0.93
CA ALA A 133 -12.40 -11.11 1.58
C ALA A 133 -13.47 -12.21 1.56
N GLU A 134 -13.38 -13.13 0.59
CA GLU A 134 -14.31 -14.26 0.48
C GLU A 134 -13.71 -15.52 1.13
N MET A 135 -14.15 -15.87 2.34
CA MET A 135 -13.60 -17.04 3.07
C MET A 135 -13.92 -18.38 2.40
N THR A 136 -14.99 -18.47 1.60
CA THR A 136 -15.27 -19.70 0.87
C THR A 136 -14.24 -19.93 -0.24
N ASP A 137 -13.50 -18.90 -0.61
CA ASP A 137 -12.41 -18.98 -1.56
C ASP A 137 -11.13 -19.54 -0.94
N LEU A 138 -10.89 -20.82 -1.18
CA LEU A 138 -9.69 -21.54 -0.77
C LEU A 138 -8.49 -21.29 -1.68
N GLY A 139 -8.67 -20.60 -2.81
CA GLY A 139 -7.60 -20.23 -3.74
C GLY A 139 -6.83 -18.97 -3.33
N GLY A 140 -7.33 -18.22 -2.34
CA GLY A 140 -6.74 -16.95 -1.91
C GLY A 140 -6.93 -15.84 -2.94
N CYS A 141 -6.03 -14.87 -2.96
CA CYS A 141 -6.09 -13.72 -3.85
C CYS A 141 -4.68 -13.20 -4.19
N TYR A 142 -4.57 -12.39 -5.22
CA TYR A 142 -3.34 -11.65 -5.52
C TYR A 142 -3.63 -10.36 -6.29
N GLY A 143 -2.62 -9.49 -6.36
CA GLY A 143 -2.64 -8.27 -7.16
C GLY A 143 -1.87 -8.46 -8.47
N ARG A 144 -2.39 -7.90 -9.55
CA ARG A 144 -1.74 -7.82 -10.86
C ARG A 144 -1.63 -6.36 -11.25
N VAL A 145 -0.40 -5.90 -11.53
CA VAL A 145 -0.15 -4.54 -12.03
C VAL A 145 0.11 -4.61 -13.53
N GLU A 146 -0.73 -3.92 -14.31
CA GLU A 146 -0.62 -3.85 -15.77
C GLU A 146 -0.11 -2.47 -16.16
N VAL A 147 0.98 -2.40 -16.92
CA VAL A 147 1.63 -1.14 -17.32
C VAL A 147 1.77 -1.08 -18.83
N THR A 148 1.34 0.04 -19.40
CA THR A 148 1.53 0.38 -20.81
C THR A 148 2.33 1.68 -20.94
N SER A 149 2.54 2.17 -22.16
CA SER A 149 3.14 3.49 -22.39
C SER A 149 2.26 4.66 -21.92
N THR A 150 0.99 4.42 -21.57
CA THR A 150 0.02 5.48 -21.26
C THR A 150 -0.81 5.22 -20.01
N SER A 151 -0.67 4.05 -19.36
CA SER A 151 -1.48 3.68 -18.21
C SER A 151 -0.75 2.73 -17.27
N MET A 152 -1.12 2.81 -15.99
CA MET A 152 -0.85 1.80 -14.98
C MET A 152 -2.20 1.40 -14.37
N LYS A 153 -2.46 0.11 -14.24
CA LYS A 153 -3.70 -0.41 -13.64
C LYS A 153 -3.36 -1.40 -12.55
N MET A 154 -4.01 -1.26 -11.40
CA MET A 154 -4.02 -2.29 -10.36
C MET A 154 -5.25 -3.17 -10.54
N VAL A 155 -5.06 -4.48 -10.54
CA VAL A 155 -6.14 -5.47 -10.65
C VAL A 155 -6.05 -6.40 -9.46
N PHE A 156 -7.17 -6.58 -8.76
CA PHE A 156 -7.32 -7.61 -7.75
C PHE A 156 -7.92 -8.85 -8.38
N VAL A 157 -7.26 -9.98 -8.15
CA VAL A 157 -7.57 -11.25 -8.78
C VAL A 157 -7.88 -12.29 -7.73
N GLN A 158 -8.99 -12.98 -7.95
CA GLN A 158 -9.44 -14.12 -7.18
C GLN A 158 -8.60 -15.36 -7.53
N GLY A 159 -8.05 -16.04 -6.53
CA GLY A 159 -7.13 -17.15 -6.74
C GLY A 159 -7.79 -18.45 -7.24
N ARG A 160 -9.07 -18.68 -6.94
CA ARG A 160 -9.81 -19.91 -7.33
C ARG A 160 -9.85 -20.14 -8.84
N ASP A 161 -10.21 -19.13 -9.59
CA ASP A 161 -10.50 -19.21 -11.03
C ASP A 161 -9.81 -18.10 -11.83
N GLY A 162 -9.05 -17.22 -11.18
CA GLY A 162 -8.37 -16.11 -11.84
C GLY A 162 -9.29 -14.95 -12.22
N ALA A 163 -10.49 -14.88 -11.63
CA ALA A 163 -11.41 -13.78 -11.92
C ALA A 163 -10.87 -12.44 -11.42
N ASP A 164 -10.89 -11.44 -12.30
CA ASP A 164 -10.62 -10.06 -11.92
C ASP A 164 -11.85 -9.53 -11.14
N ILE A 165 -11.68 -9.26 -9.85
CA ILE A 165 -12.79 -8.86 -8.95
C ILE A 165 -12.84 -7.36 -8.69
N TYR A 166 -11.74 -6.65 -8.96
CA TYR A 166 -11.66 -5.20 -8.92
C TYR A 166 -10.50 -4.73 -9.78
N SER A 167 -10.63 -3.55 -10.38
CA SER A 167 -9.52 -2.89 -11.06
C SER A 167 -9.60 -1.39 -10.91
N TYR A 168 -8.45 -0.74 -10.84
CA TYR A 168 -8.33 0.71 -10.78
C TYR A 168 -7.20 1.20 -11.69
N ASP A 169 -7.51 2.18 -12.54
CA ASP A 169 -6.53 2.87 -13.37
C ASP A 169 -5.83 3.93 -12.53
N VAL A 170 -4.56 3.68 -12.19
CA VAL A 170 -3.74 4.60 -11.40
C VAL A 170 -3.34 5.79 -12.30
N PRO A 171 -3.64 7.04 -11.89
CA PRO A 171 -3.28 8.21 -12.68
C PRO A 171 -1.76 8.38 -12.75
N PRO A 172 -1.21 8.84 -13.90
CA PRO A 172 0.19 9.23 -13.96
C PRO A 172 0.45 10.41 -13.04
N ARG A 173 1.67 10.51 -12.51
CA ARG A 173 2.06 11.63 -11.65
C ARG A 173 2.00 12.96 -12.42
N PRO A 174 1.68 14.08 -11.74
CA PRO A 174 1.87 15.40 -12.29
C PRO A 174 3.32 15.57 -12.77
N LYS A 175 3.52 16.24 -13.90
CA LYS A 175 4.87 16.62 -14.32
C LYS A 175 5.30 17.84 -13.51
N GLN A 176 6.36 17.70 -12.74
CA GLN A 176 7.02 18.81 -12.02
C GLN A 176 7.78 19.74 -12.97
#